data_AF-A0A6P5ZUP8-F1
#
_entry.id   AF-A0A6P5ZUP8-F1
#
_cell.length_a   1.000
_cell.length_b   1.000
_cell.length_c   1.000
_cell.angle_alpha   90.00
_cell.angle_beta   90.00
_cell.angle_gamma   90.00
#
_symmetry.space_group_name_H-M   'P 1'
#
loop_
_entity.id
_entity.type
_entity.pdbx_description
1 polymer ?
#
loop_
_entity_poly.entity_id
_entity_poly.type
_entity_poly.pdbx_seq_one_letter_code
_entity_poly.pdbx_strand_id
1 'polypeptide(L)'
;MDSTLDSRLVSQPVEMKNRKRGDDDDDHGSNKAKRRSIALVSYKELPEYMKDNEFILDYYRANWSLKEALFSIFRWHNETLNVWTHLLGFVLFFGLTMANFMKVPQVSNLIIFFVRCFPISGDTNVSHDSRDLFLGTTNVIDLKRITPTPGLDIALPVTPVTLWPLYVFLGGSMFCLLSSSICHLFSCHSHHLNLTLLRIDYTGIATMIITSYFPPIYYIFQCDRQWQLVYLGGITALGLFTIVTLLSPTLSTGKYRAFRALLFSLMGLFGIAPGIHSAIVNWSNPCRNITLAYESAMAIFYLTGAMFYVSRIPEKLKPGWFDLAGHSHQIFHILVVMGALAHYGASLVFLEWRDRHSC
;
A
#
# COMPACT_ATOMS: atom_id res chain seq x y z
N MET A 1 6.54 48.91 52.40
CA MET A 1 7.71 48.30 53.07
C MET A 1 7.51 48.52 54.56
N ASP A 2 6.96 47.52 55.25
CA ASP A 2 7.46 47.17 56.58
C ASP A 2 7.02 45.73 56.90
N SER A 3 7.84 45.04 57.65
CA SER A 3 7.87 43.60 57.84
C SER A 3 7.92 43.27 59.34
N THR A 4 7.50 42.06 59.69
CA THR A 4 7.81 41.30 60.93
C THR A 4 6.90 41.45 62.15
N LEU A 5 6.23 40.34 62.50
CA LEU A 5 6.19 39.62 63.80
C LEU A 5 5.30 38.37 63.56
N ASP A 6 5.74 37.10 63.49
CA ASP A 6 6.37 36.25 64.53
C ASP A 6 5.58 36.27 65.85
N SER A 7 5.16 35.20 66.51
CA SER A 7 5.21 33.74 66.34
C SER A 7 4.36 33.14 67.49
N ARG A 8 3.78 31.94 67.27
CA ARG A 8 3.62 30.80 68.23
C ARG A 8 3.17 31.09 69.68
N LEU A 9 2.03 30.56 70.17
CA LEU A 9 1.81 29.24 70.82
C LEU A 9 0.86 29.57 72.03
N VAL A 10 -0.21 28.84 72.38
CA VAL A 10 -0.22 27.58 73.15
C VAL A 10 -1.70 27.15 73.33
N SER A 11 -2.00 25.94 72.82
CA SER A 11 -2.94 24.89 73.22
C SER A 11 -4.19 25.12 74.11
N GLN A 12 -5.30 24.46 73.76
CA GLN A 12 -5.80 23.28 74.49
C GLN A 12 -6.61 22.33 73.57
N PRO A 13 -6.66 21.01 73.87
CA PRO A 13 -7.11 19.95 72.96
C PRO A 13 -8.60 19.60 73.15
N VAL A 14 -9.19 18.80 72.24
CA VAL A 14 -10.04 17.62 72.56
C VAL A 14 -10.63 16.97 71.29
N GLU A 15 -10.40 15.65 71.22
CA GLU A 15 -11.12 14.55 70.54
C GLU A 15 -11.29 14.46 69.01
N MET A 16 -10.54 13.49 68.48
CA MET A 16 -10.82 12.73 67.26
C MET A 16 -12.20 12.06 67.31
N LYS A 17 -13.04 12.34 66.32
CA LYS A 17 -14.13 11.44 65.91
C LYS A 17 -13.89 10.96 64.49
N ASN A 18 -13.29 9.77 64.39
CA ASN A 18 -13.11 9.04 63.13
C ASN A 18 -14.49 8.74 62.50
N ARG A 19 -14.84 9.46 61.43
CA ARG A 19 -15.90 9.05 60.50
C ARG A 19 -15.22 8.37 59.32
N LYS A 20 -15.34 7.04 59.26
CA LYS A 20 -15.09 6.25 58.04
C LYS A 20 -15.97 6.82 56.92
N ARG A 21 -15.35 7.38 55.90
CA ARG A 21 -15.98 7.74 54.63
C ARG A 21 -16.01 6.47 53.79
N GLY A 22 -17.20 6.08 53.34
CA GLY A 22 -17.40 4.93 52.45
C GLY A 22 -16.65 5.12 51.14
N ASP A 23 -16.10 4.02 50.66
CA ASP A 23 -15.13 3.90 49.56
C ASP A 23 -15.83 3.41 48.27
N ASP A 24 -17.06 3.89 48.01
CA ASP A 24 -17.94 3.34 46.96
C ASP A 24 -18.20 4.29 45.77
N ASP A 25 -17.59 5.49 45.72
CA ASP A 25 -17.84 6.49 44.65
C ASP A 25 -16.77 6.53 43.53
N ASP A 26 -15.63 5.83 43.67
CA ASP A 26 -14.52 5.92 42.71
C ASP A 26 -14.64 4.96 41.50
N ASP A 27 -15.41 3.87 41.60
CA ASP A 27 -15.56 2.88 40.52
C ASP A 27 -16.47 3.38 39.37
N HIS A 28 -17.50 4.18 39.70
CA HIS A 28 -18.42 4.73 38.71
C HIS A 28 -17.79 5.87 37.88
N GLY A 29 -16.89 6.67 38.47
CA GLY A 29 -16.15 7.72 37.78
C GLY A 29 -15.10 7.18 36.80
N SER A 30 -14.36 6.16 37.24
CA SER A 30 -13.36 5.44 36.43
C SER A 30 -13.98 4.78 35.20
N ASN A 31 -15.08 4.04 35.35
CA ASN A 31 -15.76 3.38 34.24
C ASN A 31 -16.41 4.35 33.24
N LYS A 32 -16.85 5.54 33.69
CA LYS A 32 -17.43 6.57 32.81
C LYS A 32 -16.36 7.34 32.03
N ALA A 33 -15.20 7.60 32.65
CA ALA A 33 -14.03 8.16 31.97
C ALA A 33 -13.43 7.16 30.96
N LYS A 34 -13.37 5.88 31.31
CA LYS A 34 -12.91 4.78 30.45
C LYS A 34 -13.90 4.46 29.31
N ARG A 35 -15.22 4.60 29.52
CA ARG A 35 -16.22 4.54 28.43
C ARG A 35 -16.11 5.73 27.47
N ARG A 36 -15.75 6.92 27.97
CA ARG A 36 -15.51 8.10 27.13
C ARG A 36 -14.24 7.98 26.28
N SER A 37 -13.19 7.33 26.77
CA SER A 37 -11.95 7.14 25.97
C SER A 37 -12.12 6.15 24.81
N ILE A 38 -13.18 5.33 24.80
CA ILE A 38 -13.43 4.27 23.80
C ILE A 38 -14.63 4.59 22.89
N ALA A 39 -15.29 5.73 23.12
CA ALA A 39 -16.40 6.17 22.29
C ALA A 39 -15.89 6.67 20.93
N LEU A 40 -16.67 6.40 19.89
CA LEU A 40 -16.47 7.05 18.60
C LEU A 40 -16.97 8.48 18.69
N VAL A 41 -16.29 9.40 18.01
CA VAL A 41 -16.56 10.84 18.06
C VAL A 41 -17.01 11.34 16.69
N SER A 42 -17.70 12.48 16.68
CA SER A 42 -18.06 13.16 15.44
C SER A 42 -16.91 14.01 14.89
N TYR A 43 -16.97 14.38 13.61
CA TYR A 43 -15.99 15.25 12.95
C TYR A 43 -15.78 16.57 13.70
N LYS A 44 -16.85 17.11 14.31
CA LYS A 44 -16.78 18.38 15.06
C LYS A 44 -15.94 18.27 16.33
N GLU A 45 -15.92 17.09 16.95
CA GLU A 45 -15.22 16.78 18.20
C GLU A 45 -13.77 16.34 17.98
N LEU A 46 -13.35 16.11 16.73
CA LEU A 46 -11.97 15.74 16.40
C LEU A 46 -10.98 16.85 16.78
N PRO A 47 -9.77 16.48 17.20
CA PRO A 47 -8.65 17.42 17.21
C PRO A 47 -8.38 17.98 15.80
N GLU A 48 -8.00 19.26 15.72
CA GLU A 48 -7.79 19.95 14.43
C GLU A 48 -6.80 19.24 13.49
N TYR A 49 -5.78 18.58 14.03
CA TYR A 49 -4.80 17.86 13.20
C TYR A 49 -5.34 16.59 12.53
N MET A 50 -6.51 16.08 12.97
CA MET A 50 -7.17 14.90 12.41
C MET A 50 -8.33 15.26 11.47
N LYS A 51 -8.72 16.54 11.38
CA LYS A 51 -9.81 17.00 10.53
C LYS A 51 -9.37 17.08 9.08
N ASP A 52 -9.49 15.97 8.37
CA ASP A 52 -9.02 15.80 6.99
C ASP A 52 -10.14 15.93 5.94
N ASN A 53 -11.30 15.33 6.21
CA ASN A 53 -12.43 15.24 5.29
C ASN A 53 -13.75 15.63 5.98
N GLU A 54 -14.23 16.85 5.72
CA GLU A 54 -15.44 17.42 6.31
C GLU A 54 -16.76 16.73 5.90
N PHE A 55 -16.73 15.82 4.93
CA PHE A 55 -17.91 15.10 4.45
C PHE A 55 -18.17 13.79 5.20
N ILE A 56 -17.18 13.29 5.93
CA ILE A 56 -17.30 12.14 6.83
C ILE A 56 -17.65 12.69 8.21
N LEU A 57 -18.84 12.37 8.71
CA LEU A 57 -19.42 13.12 9.83
C LEU A 57 -19.26 12.43 11.18
N ASP A 58 -19.31 11.11 11.21
CA ASP A 58 -19.29 10.30 12.42
C ASP A 58 -18.26 9.15 12.36
N TYR A 59 -18.24 8.34 13.43
CA TYR A 59 -17.46 7.10 13.55
C TYR A 59 -15.93 7.26 13.65
N TYR A 60 -15.43 8.41 14.09
CA TYR A 60 -14.01 8.64 14.29
C TYR A 60 -13.47 8.07 15.60
N ARG A 61 -12.20 7.67 15.58
CA ARG A 61 -11.42 7.31 16.77
C ARG A 61 -10.47 8.45 17.11
N ALA A 62 -10.40 8.87 18.37
CA ALA A 62 -9.49 9.93 18.81
C ALA A 62 -8.97 9.69 20.22
N ASN A 63 -7.65 9.85 20.41
CA ASN A 63 -6.95 9.67 21.69
C ASN A 63 -7.09 8.28 22.31
N TRP A 64 -7.18 7.23 21.49
CA TRP A 64 -7.26 5.84 21.96
C TRP A 64 -5.86 5.32 22.31
N SER A 65 -5.71 4.44 23.31
CA SER A 65 -4.44 3.78 23.59
C SER A 65 -4.00 2.86 22.43
N LEU A 66 -2.70 2.54 22.33
CA LEU A 66 -2.20 1.61 21.30
C LEU A 66 -2.91 0.24 21.34
N LYS A 67 -3.26 -0.24 22.54
CA LYS A 67 -3.98 -1.49 22.71
C LYS A 67 -5.40 -1.40 22.14
N GLU A 68 -6.11 -0.32 22.44
CA GLU A 68 -7.46 -0.08 21.91
C GLU A 68 -7.43 0.12 20.40
N ALA A 69 -6.46 0.85 19.88
CA ALA A 69 -6.24 1.02 18.45
C ALA A 69 -5.96 -0.32 17.77
N LEU A 70 -5.09 -1.17 18.33
CA LEU A 70 -4.83 -2.50 17.78
C LEU A 70 -6.09 -3.38 17.73
N PHE A 71 -6.86 -3.45 18.82
CA PHE A 71 -8.10 -4.24 18.86
C PHE A 71 -9.25 -3.60 18.07
N SER A 72 -9.14 -2.33 17.68
CA SER A 72 -10.14 -1.67 16.84
C SER A 72 -10.22 -2.24 15.43
N ILE A 73 -9.21 -3.00 14.97
CA ILE A 73 -9.25 -3.72 13.70
C ILE A 73 -10.49 -4.63 13.56
N PHE A 74 -11.04 -5.11 14.69
CA PHE A 74 -12.25 -5.94 14.73
C PHE A 74 -13.53 -5.15 15.05
N ARG A 75 -13.48 -3.81 15.00
CA ARG A 75 -14.61 -2.90 15.25
C ARG A 75 -14.89 -2.04 14.03
N TRP A 76 -16.15 -1.63 13.89
CA TRP A 76 -16.56 -0.69 12.86
C TRP A 76 -16.26 0.75 13.27
N HIS A 77 -15.55 1.45 12.41
CA HIS A 77 -15.20 2.87 12.47
C HIS A 77 -14.86 3.35 11.04
N ASN A 78 -14.73 4.66 10.86
CA ASN A 78 -14.47 5.26 9.54
C ASN A 78 -13.21 4.69 8.84
N GLU A 79 -12.19 4.33 9.63
CA GLU A 79 -10.94 3.75 9.11
C GLU A 79 -10.96 2.23 8.86
N THR A 80 -12.04 1.50 9.18
CA THR A 80 -12.01 0.02 9.20
C THR A 80 -11.63 -0.55 7.84
N LEU A 81 -12.29 -0.10 6.78
CA LEU A 81 -12.01 -0.60 5.43
C LEU A 81 -10.68 -0.05 4.88
N ASN A 82 -10.23 1.14 5.28
CA ASN A 82 -8.89 1.62 4.93
C ASN A 82 -7.80 0.67 5.46
N VAL A 83 -7.93 0.23 6.72
CA VAL A 83 -7.02 -0.75 7.34
C VAL A 83 -7.08 -2.10 6.63
N TRP A 84 -8.28 -2.65 6.43
CA TRP A 84 -8.47 -4.00 5.90
C TRP A 84 -8.10 -4.14 4.43
N THR A 85 -8.43 -3.16 3.58
CA THR A 85 -8.12 -3.20 2.14
C THR A 85 -6.61 -3.34 1.90
N HIS A 86 -5.80 -2.52 2.57
CA HIS A 86 -4.34 -2.60 2.45
C HIS A 86 -3.72 -3.75 3.26
N LEU A 87 -4.31 -4.16 4.40
CA LEU A 87 -3.82 -5.35 5.11
C LEU A 87 -4.01 -6.63 4.29
N LEU A 88 -5.18 -6.81 3.66
CA LEU A 88 -5.45 -7.92 2.76
C LEU A 88 -4.55 -7.84 1.52
N GLY A 89 -4.34 -6.64 0.98
CA GLY A 89 -3.37 -6.41 -0.08
C GLY A 89 -1.96 -6.86 0.31
N PHE A 90 -1.48 -6.51 1.51
CA PHE A 90 -0.19 -6.96 2.02
C PHE A 90 -0.11 -8.49 2.09
N VAL A 91 -1.12 -9.16 2.67
CA VAL A 91 -1.17 -10.62 2.76
C VAL A 91 -1.14 -11.26 1.36
N LEU A 92 -1.86 -10.68 0.40
CA LEU A 92 -1.86 -11.13 -0.99
C LEU A 92 -0.45 -11.03 -1.60
N PHE A 93 0.21 -9.88 -1.53
CA PHE A 93 1.56 -9.68 -2.08
C PHE A 93 2.62 -10.51 -1.36
N PHE A 94 2.46 -10.76 -0.05
CA PHE A 94 3.28 -11.71 0.68
C PHE A 94 3.10 -13.13 0.15
N GLY A 95 1.85 -13.57 -0.07
CA GLY A 95 1.54 -14.86 -0.69
C GLY A 95 2.13 -15.00 -2.09
N LEU A 96 2.04 -13.95 -2.93
CA LEU A 96 2.67 -13.91 -4.26
C LEU A 96 4.20 -14.03 -4.14
N THR A 97 4.82 -13.34 -3.19
CA THR A 97 6.26 -13.44 -2.94
C THR A 97 6.67 -14.86 -2.57
N MET A 98 5.95 -15.49 -1.63
CA MET A 98 6.23 -16.87 -1.22
C MET A 98 6.00 -17.87 -2.36
N ALA A 99 4.98 -17.66 -3.19
CA ALA A 99 4.72 -18.50 -4.35
C ALA A 99 5.88 -18.49 -5.36
N ASN A 100 6.40 -17.30 -5.67
CA ASN A 100 7.56 -17.15 -6.57
C ASN A 100 8.83 -17.75 -5.95
N PHE A 101 9.01 -17.61 -4.64
CA PHE A 101 10.17 -18.14 -3.93
C PHE A 101 10.17 -19.67 -3.84
N MET A 102 9.02 -20.25 -3.48
CA MET A 102 8.88 -21.69 -3.23
C MET A 102 8.56 -22.51 -4.48
N LYS A 103 8.39 -21.88 -5.66
CA LYS A 103 7.95 -22.52 -6.92
C LYS A 103 6.70 -23.42 -6.72
N VAL A 104 5.76 -22.99 -5.88
CA VAL A 104 4.62 -23.83 -5.48
C VAL A 104 3.53 -23.80 -6.57
N PRO A 105 3.17 -24.95 -7.18
CA PRO A 105 2.21 -25.00 -8.29
C PRO A 105 0.75 -24.71 -7.90
N GLN A 106 0.44 -24.56 -6.61
CA GLN A 106 -0.94 -24.34 -6.12
C GLN A 106 -1.37 -22.87 -6.12
N VAL A 107 -0.43 -21.91 -6.12
CA VAL A 107 -0.75 -20.47 -6.07
C VAL A 107 -1.01 -19.88 -7.47
N SER A 108 -0.56 -20.55 -8.53
CA SER A 108 -0.91 -20.20 -9.92
C SER A 108 -2.43 -20.17 -10.12
N ASN A 109 -3.18 -21.07 -9.47
CA ASN A 109 -4.65 -21.11 -9.51
C ASN A 109 -5.30 -19.86 -8.89
N LEU A 110 -4.71 -19.31 -7.82
CA LEU A 110 -5.21 -18.09 -7.19
C LEU A 110 -4.93 -16.87 -8.07
N ILE A 111 -3.75 -16.83 -8.71
CA ILE A 111 -3.39 -15.79 -9.69
C ILE A 111 -4.33 -15.84 -10.91
N ILE A 112 -4.62 -17.04 -11.43
CA ILE A 112 -5.58 -17.23 -12.54
C ILE A 112 -6.99 -16.77 -12.15
N PHE A 113 -7.42 -17.01 -10.90
CA PHE A 113 -8.70 -16.54 -10.39
C PHE A 113 -8.80 -15.01 -10.38
N PHE A 114 -7.77 -14.30 -9.89
CA PHE A 114 -7.77 -12.83 -9.88
C PHE A 114 -7.58 -12.20 -11.26
N VAL A 115 -6.79 -12.82 -12.15
CA VAL A 115 -6.63 -12.37 -13.54
C VAL A 115 -7.92 -12.56 -14.35
N ARG A 116 -8.70 -13.62 -14.09
CA ARG A 116 -10.03 -13.84 -14.70
C ARG A 116 -11.06 -12.77 -14.33
N CYS A 117 -10.89 -12.02 -13.25
CA CYS A 117 -11.80 -10.93 -12.87
C CYS A 117 -11.72 -9.70 -13.81
N PHE A 118 -10.78 -9.69 -14.77
CA PHE A 118 -10.68 -8.67 -15.82
C PHE A 118 -10.81 -9.28 -17.23
N PRO A 119 -12.04 -9.65 -17.66
CA PRO A 119 -12.28 -9.86 -19.07
C PRO A 119 -12.31 -8.49 -19.76
N ILE A 120 -11.23 -8.11 -20.44
CA ILE A 120 -11.30 -7.02 -21.43
C ILE A 120 -12.06 -7.60 -22.62
N SER A 121 -13.38 -7.46 -22.60
CA SER A 121 -14.25 -7.85 -23.71
C SER A 121 -14.12 -6.82 -24.83
N GLY A 122 -13.48 -7.22 -25.91
CA GLY A 122 -13.69 -6.69 -27.25
C GLY A 122 -13.93 -7.88 -28.16
N ASP A 123 -15.19 -8.13 -28.50
CA ASP A 123 -15.61 -9.25 -29.33
C ASP A 123 -14.86 -9.26 -30.66
N THR A 124 -14.14 -10.35 -30.95
CA THR A 124 -14.16 -10.96 -32.29
C THR A 124 -14.11 -12.48 -32.13
N ASN A 125 -15.10 -13.12 -32.74
CA ASN A 125 -15.16 -14.56 -32.93
C ASN A 125 -13.85 -15.09 -33.54
N VAL A 126 -13.00 -15.68 -32.73
CA VAL A 126 -12.02 -16.67 -33.18
C VAL A 126 -12.21 -17.89 -32.29
N SER A 127 -13.12 -18.76 -32.75
CA SER A 127 -13.09 -20.17 -32.41
C SER A 127 -11.77 -20.74 -32.94
N HIS A 128 -10.68 -20.61 -32.19
CA HIS A 128 -9.53 -21.49 -32.32
C HIS A 128 -8.77 -21.57 -30.99
N ASP A 129 -8.96 -22.73 -30.37
CA ASP A 129 -8.01 -23.45 -29.54
C ASP A 129 -7.51 -22.83 -28.23
N SER A 130 -8.41 -22.86 -27.24
CA SER A 130 -8.04 -22.87 -25.82
C SER A 130 -7.17 -24.07 -25.41
N ARG A 131 -6.90 -25.04 -26.31
CA ARG A 131 -5.93 -26.11 -26.09
C ARG A 131 -4.48 -25.68 -26.28
N ASP A 132 -4.17 -24.67 -27.09
CA ASP A 132 -2.77 -24.24 -27.30
C ASP A 132 -2.20 -23.45 -26.12
N LEU A 133 -3.05 -22.67 -25.42
CA LEU A 133 -2.67 -22.04 -24.15
C LEU A 133 -2.53 -23.08 -23.01
N PHE A 134 -3.29 -24.18 -23.10
CA PHE A 134 -3.22 -25.30 -22.16
C PHE A 134 -2.01 -26.20 -22.42
N LEU A 135 -1.61 -26.47 -23.67
CA LEU A 135 -0.43 -27.27 -24.02
C LEU A 135 0.89 -26.58 -23.64
N GLY A 136 0.93 -25.24 -23.69
CA GLY A 136 2.06 -24.47 -23.17
C GLY A 136 2.20 -24.51 -21.64
N THR A 137 1.09 -24.72 -20.93
CA THR A 137 1.05 -24.71 -19.45
C THR A 137 1.13 -26.12 -18.85
N THR A 138 0.63 -27.15 -19.55
CA THR A 138 0.73 -28.56 -19.09
C THR A 138 2.14 -29.13 -19.23
N ASN A 139 2.98 -28.56 -20.11
CA ASN A 139 4.40 -28.92 -20.18
C ASN A 139 5.24 -28.34 -19.02
N VAL A 140 4.64 -27.53 -18.13
CA VAL A 140 5.35 -26.86 -17.02
C VAL A 140 5.55 -27.78 -15.82
N ILE A 141 4.93 -28.98 -15.78
CA ILE A 141 5.12 -29.95 -14.68
C ILE A 141 5.08 -31.40 -15.21
N ASP A 142 6.09 -31.82 -15.97
CA ASP A 142 6.45 -33.24 -16.05
C ASP A 142 7.93 -33.43 -15.72
N LEU A 143 8.23 -33.41 -14.41
CA LEU A 143 9.52 -33.82 -13.87
C LEU A 143 9.53 -35.34 -13.63
N LYS A 144 9.26 -36.13 -14.67
CA LYS A 144 9.44 -37.59 -14.61
C LYS A 144 9.99 -38.19 -15.90
N ARG A 145 11.16 -37.71 -16.32
CA ARG A 145 12.00 -38.44 -17.29
C ARG A 145 13.49 -38.37 -16.94
N ILE A 146 13.83 -38.84 -15.75
CA ILE A 146 15.21 -39.25 -15.43
C ILE A 146 15.26 -40.77 -15.57
N THR A 147 15.56 -41.23 -16.79
CA THR A 147 16.26 -42.51 -17.03
C THR A 147 17.16 -42.30 -18.24
N PRO A 148 18.45 -42.67 -18.16
CA PRO A 148 19.44 -42.28 -19.17
C PRO A 148 19.34 -43.18 -20.40
N THR A 149 19.22 -42.56 -21.57
CA THR A 149 19.53 -43.20 -22.86
C THR A 149 20.76 -42.49 -23.43
N PRO A 150 21.82 -43.22 -23.82
CA PRO A 150 23.10 -42.63 -24.16
C PRO A 150 23.07 -42.07 -25.59
N GLY A 151 23.31 -40.77 -25.74
CA GLY A 151 23.53 -40.20 -27.07
C GLY A 151 23.31 -38.70 -27.17
N LEU A 152 24.43 -37.97 -27.18
CA LEU A 152 24.60 -36.60 -27.65
C LEU A 152 24.18 -35.47 -26.69
N ASP A 153 25.03 -35.26 -25.68
CA ASP A 153 25.01 -34.07 -24.82
C ASP A 153 25.51 -32.83 -25.58
N ILE A 154 24.57 -31.96 -25.99
CA ILE A 154 24.82 -30.52 -26.01
C ILE A 154 23.69 -29.88 -25.20
N ALA A 155 23.78 -30.01 -23.88
CA ALA A 155 22.97 -29.24 -22.96
C ALA A 155 23.48 -27.78 -22.99
N LEU A 156 22.78 -26.91 -23.72
CA LEU A 156 22.91 -25.47 -23.52
C LEU A 156 22.51 -25.15 -22.07
N PRO A 157 23.32 -24.40 -21.30
CA PRO A 157 22.97 -24.06 -19.93
C PRO A 157 21.82 -23.05 -19.96
N VAL A 158 20.60 -23.51 -19.67
CA VAL A 158 19.47 -22.62 -19.40
C VAL A 158 19.81 -21.85 -18.12
N THR A 159 20.26 -20.60 -18.27
CA THR A 159 20.52 -19.73 -17.14
C THR A 159 19.18 -19.39 -16.48
N PRO A 160 19.01 -19.61 -15.16
CA PRO A 160 17.76 -19.29 -14.50
C PRO A 160 17.49 -17.79 -14.60
N VAL A 161 16.29 -17.41 -15.02
CA VAL A 161 15.89 -16.01 -15.17
C VAL A 161 16.07 -15.25 -13.86
N THR A 162 16.64 -14.05 -13.96
CA THR A 162 16.93 -13.18 -12.83
C THR A 162 15.65 -12.63 -12.19
N LEU A 163 15.30 -13.10 -11.00
CA LEU A 163 14.05 -12.73 -10.28
C LEU A 163 14.17 -11.54 -9.32
N TRP A 164 15.38 -11.06 -9.01
CA TRP A 164 15.55 -9.97 -8.04
C TRP A 164 14.75 -8.69 -8.37
N PRO A 165 14.57 -8.26 -9.65
CA PRO A 165 13.77 -7.07 -9.96
C PRO A 165 12.30 -7.23 -9.53
N LEU A 166 11.73 -8.42 -9.73
CA LEU A 166 10.39 -8.75 -9.26
C LEU A 166 10.30 -8.67 -7.74
N TYR A 167 11.28 -9.22 -7.01
CA TYR A 167 11.29 -9.17 -5.54
C TYR A 167 11.44 -7.74 -5.00
N VAL A 168 12.16 -6.86 -5.70
CA VAL A 168 12.24 -5.44 -5.34
C VAL A 168 10.86 -4.78 -5.44
N PHE A 169 10.13 -5.00 -6.54
CA PHE A 169 8.75 -4.53 -6.68
C PHE A 169 7.83 -5.09 -5.59
N LEU A 170 7.82 -6.41 -5.40
CA LEU A 170 6.98 -7.06 -4.39
C LEU A 170 7.28 -6.54 -2.97
N GLY A 171 8.56 -6.36 -2.63
CA GLY A 171 8.99 -5.79 -1.36
C GLY A 171 8.51 -4.35 -1.17
N GLY A 172 8.61 -3.51 -2.20
CA GLY A 172 8.11 -2.14 -2.17
C GLY A 172 6.59 -2.04 -2.06
N SER A 173 5.84 -2.88 -2.76
CA SER A 173 4.38 -2.99 -2.62
C SER A 173 3.98 -3.44 -1.22
N MET A 174 4.64 -4.47 -0.67
CA MET A 174 4.38 -4.92 0.71
C MET A 174 4.67 -3.81 1.72
N PHE A 175 5.77 -3.08 1.57
CA PHE A 175 6.09 -1.95 2.44
C PHE A 175 5.00 -0.89 2.40
N CYS A 176 4.57 -0.45 1.22
CA CYS A 176 3.52 0.55 1.03
C CYS A 176 2.18 0.13 1.66
N LEU A 177 1.75 -1.10 1.41
CA LEU A 177 0.45 -1.60 1.90
C LEU A 177 0.47 -1.76 3.43
N LEU A 178 1.55 -2.30 3.99
CA LEU A 178 1.70 -2.46 5.42
C LEU A 178 1.82 -1.10 6.13
N SER A 179 2.64 -0.18 5.62
CA SER A 179 2.78 1.16 6.20
C SER A 179 1.45 1.90 6.26
N SER A 180 0.64 1.77 5.20
CA SER A 180 -0.68 2.38 5.13
C SER A 180 -1.66 1.75 6.12
N SER A 181 -1.71 0.43 6.19
CA SER A 181 -2.57 -0.28 7.16
C SER A 181 -2.21 0.09 8.62
N ILE A 182 -0.92 0.12 8.96
CA ILE A 182 -0.43 0.56 10.27
C ILE A 182 -0.81 2.03 10.52
N CYS A 183 -0.64 2.89 9.52
CA CYS A 183 -1.00 4.30 9.61
C CYS A 183 -2.47 4.47 10.00
N HIS A 184 -3.39 3.90 9.22
CA HIS A 184 -4.82 4.01 9.48
C HIS A 184 -5.24 3.31 10.78
N LEU A 185 -4.54 2.24 11.21
CA LEU A 185 -4.86 1.56 12.45
C LEU A 185 -4.51 2.40 13.68
N PHE A 186 -3.34 3.04 13.71
CA PHE A 186 -2.78 3.69 14.90
C PHE A 186 -2.82 5.23 14.88
N SER A 187 -3.25 5.86 13.79
CA SER A 187 -3.32 7.32 13.66
C SER A 187 -4.23 8.02 14.67
N CYS A 188 -5.11 7.29 15.36
CA CYS A 188 -5.97 7.82 16.42
C CYS A 188 -5.30 7.94 17.79
N HIS A 189 -4.05 7.49 17.95
CA HIS A 189 -3.42 7.36 19.26
C HIS A 189 -2.92 8.69 19.84
N SER A 190 -2.03 9.37 19.12
CA SER A 190 -1.43 10.62 19.58
C SER A 190 -1.02 11.49 18.39
N HIS A 191 -0.92 12.80 18.62
CA HIS A 191 -0.54 13.76 17.59
C HIS A 191 0.81 13.44 16.95
N HIS A 192 1.82 13.12 17.77
CA HIS A 192 3.16 12.81 17.27
C HIS A 192 3.21 11.52 16.45
N LEU A 193 2.49 10.48 16.91
CA LEU A 193 2.43 9.21 16.19
C LEU A 193 1.66 9.36 14.88
N ASN A 194 0.53 10.06 14.88
CA ASN A 194 -0.26 10.38 13.69
C ASN A 194 0.60 11.02 12.59
N LEU A 195 1.34 12.10 12.93
CA LEU A 195 2.20 12.78 11.97
C LEU A 195 3.33 11.89 11.45
N THR A 196 3.94 11.08 12.31
CA THR A 196 5.02 10.16 11.92
C THR A 196 4.49 9.07 10.98
N LEU A 197 3.33 8.47 11.31
CA LEU A 197 2.70 7.43 10.51
C LEU A 197 2.27 7.94 9.14
N LEU A 198 1.69 9.15 9.05
CA LEU A 198 1.33 9.76 7.77
C LEU A 198 2.55 10.00 6.87
N ARG A 199 3.70 10.38 7.44
CA ARG A 199 4.96 10.51 6.68
C ARG A 199 5.46 9.17 6.16
N ILE A 200 5.39 8.13 6.99
CA ILE A 200 5.78 6.76 6.61
C ILE A 200 4.84 6.23 5.52
N ASP A 201 3.54 6.51 5.62
CA ASP A 201 2.54 6.10 4.62
C ASP A 201 2.82 6.74 3.24
N TYR A 202 3.03 8.06 3.20
CA TYR A 202 3.44 8.73 1.95
C TYR A 202 4.78 8.21 1.41
N THR A 203 5.71 7.88 2.31
CA THR A 203 6.98 7.25 1.93
C THR A 203 6.74 5.88 1.29
N GLY A 204 5.78 5.11 1.81
CA GLY A 204 5.31 3.86 1.23
C GLY A 204 4.91 4.01 -0.24
N ILE A 205 4.07 5.00 -0.55
CA ILE A 205 3.64 5.30 -1.93
C ILE A 205 4.87 5.59 -2.82
N ALA A 206 5.79 6.44 -2.36
CA ALA A 206 6.99 6.76 -3.11
C ALA A 206 7.87 5.52 -3.35
N THR A 207 8.06 4.69 -2.33
CA THR A 207 8.82 3.43 -2.44
C THR A 207 8.18 2.46 -3.43
N MET A 208 6.86 2.28 -3.41
CA MET A 208 6.16 1.42 -4.37
C MET A 208 6.32 1.94 -5.80
N ILE A 209 6.21 3.25 -6.02
CA ILE A 209 6.46 3.85 -7.33
C ILE A 209 7.90 3.52 -7.77
N ILE A 210 8.92 3.81 -6.98
CA ILE A 210 10.33 3.55 -7.34
C ILE A 210 10.55 2.08 -7.70
N THR A 211 10.08 1.18 -6.84
CA THR A 211 10.32 -0.26 -7.00
C THR A 211 9.56 -0.87 -8.18
N SER A 212 8.40 -0.33 -8.55
CA SER A 212 7.66 -0.75 -9.76
C SER A 212 8.41 -0.49 -11.07
N TYR A 213 9.38 0.41 -11.09
CA TYR A 213 10.19 0.66 -12.29
C TYR A 213 11.23 -0.44 -12.55
N PHE A 214 11.56 -1.25 -11.53
CA PHE A 214 12.63 -2.24 -11.62
C PHE A 214 12.32 -3.37 -12.59
N PRO A 215 11.19 -4.12 -12.48
CA PRO A 215 10.87 -5.18 -13.43
C PRO A 215 10.84 -4.72 -14.90
N PRO A 216 10.02 -3.74 -15.31
CA PRO A 216 9.90 -3.38 -16.72
C PRO A 216 11.23 -2.88 -17.29
N ILE A 217 11.93 -1.98 -16.61
CA ILE A 217 13.19 -1.44 -17.15
C ILE A 217 14.28 -2.50 -17.18
N TYR A 218 14.39 -3.34 -16.14
CA TYR A 218 15.41 -4.37 -16.10
C TYR A 218 15.22 -5.37 -17.23
N TYR A 219 14.01 -5.92 -17.38
CA TYR A 219 13.75 -6.97 -18.36
C TYR A 219 13.67 -6.46 -19.80
N ILE A 220 13.16 -5.23 -20.03
CA ILE A 220 13.11 -4.66 -21.38
C ILE A 220 14.51 -4.30 -21.87
N PHE A 221 15.28 -3.54 -21.09
CA PHE A 221 16.59 -3.01 -21.49
C PHE A 221 17.76 -3.89 -21.03
N GLN A 222 17.54 -5.20 -20.86
CA GLN A 222 18.59 -6.12 -20.39
C GLN A 222 19.81 -6.16 -21.33
N CYS A 223 19.57 -6.07 -22.65
CA CYS A 223 20.64 -6.06 -23.66
C CYS A 223 21.28 -4.67 -23.83
N ASP A 224 20.60 -3.61 -23.37
CA ASP A 224 21.01 -2.21 -23.50
C ASP A 224 21.30 -1.61 -22.13
N ARG A 225 22.43 -2.02 -21.53
CA ARG A 225 22.82 -1.64 -20.16
C ARG A 225 22.82 -0.12 -19.93
N GLN A 226 23.17 0.68 -20.94
CA GLN A 226 23.17 2.14 -20.82
C GLN A 226 21.79 2.67 -20.43
N TRP A 227 20.74 2.26 -21.13
CA TRP A 227 19.37 2.75 -20.88
C TRP A 227 18.79 2.20 -19.59
N GLN A 228 19.13 0.95 -19.26
CA GLN A 228 18.80 0.37 -17.96
C GLN A 228 19.34 1.22 -16.80
N LEU A 229 20.62 1.63 -16.85
CA LEU A 229 21.24 2.47 -15.83
C LEU A 229 20.66 3.88 -15.78
N VAL A 230 20.42 4.50 -16.93
CA VAL A 230 19.85 5.86 -17.01
C VAL A 230 18.46 5.90 -16.37
N TYR A 231 17.56 4.98 -16.73
CA TYR A 231 16.19 5.00 -16.22
C TYR A 231 16.11 4.56 -14.76
N LEU A 232 16.78 3.47 -14.36
CA LEU A 232 16.77 3.02 -12.96
C LEU A 232 17.50 4.00 -12.03
N GLY A 233 18.62 4.57 -12.48
CA GLY A 233 19.34 5.60 -11.73
C GLY A 233 18.51 6.87 -11.57
N GLY A 234 17.86 7.32 -12.66
CA GLY A 234 17.00 8.50 -12.66
C GLY A 234 15.81 8.39 -11.70
N ILE A 235 15.03 7.31 -11.80
CA ILE A 235 13.87 7.13 -10.91
C ILE A 235 14.29 6.93 -9.45
N THR A 236 15.42 6.25 -9.20
CA THR A 236 15.94 6.07 -7.83
C THR A 236 16.39 7.40 -7.25
N ALA A 237 17.11 8.24 -8.00
CA ALA A 237 17.54 9.56 -7.53
C ALA A 237 16.35 10.49 -7.24
N LEU A 238 15.40 10.58 -8.18
CA LEU A 238 14.17 11.37 -8.01
C LEU A 238 13.32 10.86 -6.83
N GLY A 239 13.23 9.54 -6.69
CA GLY A 239 12.53 8.87 -5.62
C GLY A 239 13.16 9.10 -4.24
N LEU A 240 14.48 8.97 -4.13
CA LEU A 240 15.20 9.25 -2.88
C LEU A 240 15.04 10.72 -2.46
N PHE A 241 15.14 11.65 -3.40
CA PHE A 241 14.86 13.07 -3.14
C PHE A 241 13.45 13.28 -2.60
N THR A 242 12.47 12.58 -3.18
CA THR A 242 11.07 12.60 -2.73
C THR A 242 10.94 12.02 -1.33
N ILE A 243 11.52 10.86 -1.04
CA ILE A 243 11.49 10.23 0.29
C ILE A 243 12.09 11.15 1.36
N VAL A 244 13.26 11.74 1.10
CA VAL A 244 13.89 12.70 2.03
C VAL A 244 12.97 13.90 2.29
N THR A 245 12.31 14.39 1.25
CA THR A 245 11.32 15.47 1.36
C THR A 245 10.12 15.05 2.23
N LEU A 246 9.60 13.85 2.05
CA LEU A 246 8.43 13.33 2.78
C LEU A 246 8.71 13.08 4.27
N LEU A 247 9.92 12.59 4.58
CA LEU A 247 10.34 12.33 5.95
C LEU A 247 10.71 13.62 6.70
N SER A 248 11.03 14.70 5.99
CA SER A 248 11.36 16.00 6.60
C SER A 248 10.15 16.63 7.29
N PRO A 249 10.22 16.93 8.60
CA PRO A 249 9.11 17.54 9.32
C PRO A 249 8.66 18.88 8.72
N THR A 250 9.61 19.72 8.31
CA THR A 250 9.35 21.05 7.74
C THR A 250 8.62 20.97 6.40
N LEU A 251 9.04 20.03 5.54
CA LEU A 251 8.49 19.86 4.18
C LEU A 251 7.21 19.00 4.15
N SER A 252 6.91 18.30 5.25
CA SER A 252 5.65 17.55 5.43
C SER A 252 4.45 18.45 5.82
N THR A 253 4.67 19.72 6.15
CA THR A 253 3.59 20.65 6.53
C THR A 253 2.60 20.92 5.37
N GLY A 254 1.37 21.36 5.70
CA GLY A 254 0.34 21.66 4.69
C GLY A 254 0.76 22.73 3.66
N LYS A 255 1.69 23.62 4.02
CA LYS A 255 2.24 24.66 3.13
C LYS A 255 2.91 24.09 1.88
N TYR A 256 3.52 22.91 1.98
CA TYR A 256 4.23 22.25 0.88
C TYR A 256 3.41 21.15 0.20
N ARG A 257 2.09 21.12 0.40
CA ARG A 257 1.21 20.11 -0.20
C ARG A 257 1.34 20.05 -1.73
N ALA A 258 1.31 21.22 -2.39
CA ALA A 258 1.46 21.31 -3.84
C ALA A 258 2.85 20.84 -4.31
N PHE A 259 3.90 21.17 -3.56
CA PHE A 259 5.26 20.71 -3.85
C PHE A 259 5.37 19.18 -3.76
N ARG A 260 4.80 18.54 -2.73
CA ARG A 260 4.77 17.07 -2.64
C ARG A 260 3.97 16.44 -3.77
N ALA A 261 2.82 17.00 -4.13
CA ALA A 261 2.00 16.51 -5.25
C ALA A 261 2.76 16.61 -6.58
N LEU A 262 3.54 17.68 -6.78
CA LEU A 262 4.42 17.83 -7.93
C LEU A 262 5.48 16.71 -7.97
N LEU A 263 6.12 16.37 -6.84
CA LEU A 263 7.12 15.29 -6.80
C LEU A 263 6.52 13.94 -7.19
N PHE A 264 5.36 13.58 -6.63
CA PHE A 264 4.65 12.35 -7.03
C PHE A 264 4.26 12.37 -8.52
N SER A 265 3.81 13.53 -9.02
CA SER A 265 3.44 13.69 -10.43
C SER A 265 4.66 13.51 -11.34
N LEU A 266 5.82 14.08 -10.97
CA LEU A 266 7.07 13.91 -11.72
C LEU A 266 7.53 12.45 -11.73
N MET A 267 7.43 11.74 -10.59
CA MET A 267 7.75 10.31 -10.53
C MET A 267 6.82 9.47 -11.40
N GLY A 268 5.53 9.79 -11.48
CA GLY A 268 4.59 9.12 -12.37
C GLY A 268 4.85 9.42 -13.85
N LEU A 269 5.04 10.70 -14.19
CA LEU A 269 5.31 11.14 -15.57
C LEU A 269 6.67 10.66 -16.11
N PHE A 270 7.64 10.39 -15.23
CA PHE A 270 8.94 9.82 -15.61
C PHE A 270 8.79 8.53 -16.42
N GLY A 271 7.71 7.76 -16.23
CA GLY A 271 7.43 6.49 -16.90
C GLY A 271 7.05 6.61 -18.37
N ILE A 272 6.65 7.80 -18.83
CA ILE A 272 6.26 8.03 -20.23
C ILE A 272 7.47 7.82 -21.15
N ALA A 273 8.63 8.40 -20.80
CA ALA A 273 9.84 8.29 -21.61
C ALA A 273 10.36 6.84 -21.79
N PRO A 274 10.59 6.04 -20.72
CA PRO A 274 10.96 4.63 -20.87
C PRO A 274 9.83 3.79 -21.49
N GLY A 275 8.56 4.15 -21.29
CA GLY A 275 7.43 3.48 -21.93
C GLY A 275 7.43 3.63 -23.46
N ILE A 276 7.60 4.85 -23.96
CA ILE A 276 7.73 5.12 -25.40
C ILE A 276 8.97 4.42 -25.97
N HIS A 277 10.12 4.55 -25.29
CA HIS A 277 11.36 3.93 -25.73
C HIS A 277 11.25 2.40 -25.79
N SER A 278 10.63 1.79 -24.78
CA SER A 278 10.31 0.36 -24.73
C SER A 278 9.46 -0.07 -25.93
N ALA A 279 8.40 0.68 -26.26
CA ALA A 279 7.51 0.36 -27.36
C ALA A 279 8.22 0.39 -28.73
N ILE A 280 9.19 1.30 -28.90
CA ILE A 280 10.00 1.42 -30.12
C ILE A 280 11.00 0.27 -30.22
N VAL A 281 11.77 0.00 -29.16
CA VAL A 281 12.84 -1.02 -29.18
C VAL A 281 12.26 -2.44 -29.29
N ASN A 282 11.12 -2.71 -28.64
CA ASN A 282 10.47 -4.01 -28.65
C ASN A 282 9.31 -4.10 -29.66
N TRP A 283 9.40 -3.37 -30.78
CA TRP A 283 8.29 -3.32 -31.74
C TRP A 283 7.89 -4.70 -32.31
N SER A 284 8.85 -5.61 -32.46
CA SER A 284 8.63 -6.97 -32.98
C SER A 284 8.20 -7.99 -31.92
N ASN A 285 8.16 -7.63 -30.64
CA ASN A 285 7.87 -8.58 -29.56
C ASN A 285 6.37 -8.97 -29.57
N PRO A 286 6.02 -10.27 -29.73
CA PRO A 286 4.63 -10.72 -29.76
C PRO A 286 3.89 -10.50 -28.43
N CYS A 287 4.60 -10.50 -27.30
CA CYS A 287 4.03 -10.24 -25.97
C CYS A 287 3.78 -8.76 -25.69
N ARG A 288 4.30 -7.84 -26.53
CA ARG A 288 4.24 -6.38 -26.31
C ARG A 288 2.81 -5.88 -26.04
N ASN A 289 1.84 -6.31 -26.84
CA ASN A 289 0.47 -5.82 -26.72
C ASN A 289 -0.17 -6.24 -25.38
N ILE A 290 0.13 -7.46 -24.91
CA ILE A 290 -0.35 -7.96 -23.61
C ILE A 290 0.28 -7.16 -22.47
N THR A 291 1.60 -6.94 -22.52
CA THR A 291 2.31 -6.12 -21.55
C THR A 291 1.77 -4.70 -21.51
N LEU A 292 1.61 -4.04 -22.67
CA LEU A 292 1.06 -2.69 -22.77
C LEU A 292 -0.36 -2.61 -22.22
N ALA A 293 -1.17 -3.66 -22.40
CA ALA A 293 -2.52 -3.72 -21.82
C ALA A 293 -2.48 -3.74 -20.28
N TYR A 294 -1.61 -4.56 -19.68
CA TYR A 294 -1.45 -4.58 -18.22
C TYR A 294 -0.90 -3.27 -17.65
N GLU A 295 0.11 -2.67 -18.30
CA GLU A 295 0.66 -1.37 -17.90
C GLU A 295 -0.37 -0.24 -18.06
N SER A 296 -1.18 -0.29 -19.13
CA SER A 296 -2.30 0.66 -19.32
C SER A 296 -3.39 0.48 -18.27
N ALA A 297 -3.72 -0.76 -17.91
CA ALA A 297 -4.67 -1.05 -16.84
C ALA A 297 -4.16 -0.53 -15.49
N MET A 298 -2.89 -0.73 -15.17
CA MET A 298 -2.24 -0.14 -14.00
C MET A 298 -2.40 1.39 -13.98
N ALA A 299 -2.07 2.06 -15.09
CA ALA A 299 -2.18 3.51 -15.21
C ALA A 299 -3.63 4.00 -15.00
N ILE A 300 -4.62 3.31 -15.59
CA ILE A 300 -6.05 3.63 -15.42
C ILE A 300 -6.47 3.50 -13.97
N PHE A 301 -6.09 2.42 -13.27
CA PHE A 301 -6.45 2.24 -11.85
C PHE A 301 -5.85 3.34 -10.98
N TYR A 302 -4.57 3.67 -11.15
CA TYR A 302 -3.94 4.73 -10.36
C TYR A 302 -4.51 6.11 -10.64
N LEU A 303 -4.73 6.47 -11.92
CA LEU A 303 -5.31 7.76 -12.28
C LEU A 303 -6.75 7.90 -11.78
N THR A 304 -7.54 6.84 -11.91
CA THR A 304 -8.92 6.81 -11.44
C THR A 304 -8.98 6.89 -9.91
N GLY A 305 -8.11 6.15 -9.21
CA GLY A 305 -7.99 6.22 -7.76
C GLY A 305 -7.61 7.62 -7.28
N ALA A 306 -6.60 8.22 -7.91
CA ALA A 306 -6.20 9.59 -7.60
C ALA A 306 -7.33 10.59 -7.84
N MET A 307 -8.13 10.40 -8.91
CA MET A 307 -9.30 11.22 -9.20
C MET A 307 -10.36 11.11 -8.10
N PHE A 308 -10.69 9.90 -7.62
CA PHE A 308 -11.58 9.72 -6.48
C PHE A 308 -11.03 10.41 -5.22
N TYR A 309 -9.78 10.14 -4.86
CA TYR A 309 -9.13 10.70 -3.67
C TYR A 309 -9.14 12.25 -3.66
N VAL A 310 -8.84 12.87 -4.79
CA VAL A 310 -8.82 14.34 -4.91
C VAL A 310 -10.23 14.93 -4.94
N SER A 311 -11.17 14.29 -5.65
CA SER A 311 -12.53 14.80 -5.80
C SER A 311 -13.40 14.62 -4.54
N ARG A 312 -13.03 13.68 -3.66
CA ARG A 312 -13.81 13.29 -2.47
C ARG A 312 -15.23 12.82 -2.80
N ILE A 313 -15.39 12.22 -3.97
CA ILE A 313 -16.64 11.60 -4.41
C ILE A 313 -16.59 10.12 -4.01
N PRO A 314 -17.68 9.53 -3.49
CA PRO A 314 -19.05 10.04 -3.43
C PRO A 314 -19.44 10.80 -2.15
N GLU A 315 -18.60 10.82 -1.11
CA GLU A 315 -18.95 11.39 0.19
C GLU A 315 -19.30 12.89 0.12
N LYS A 316 -18.66 13.64 -0.79
CA LYS A 316 -18.99 15.03 -1.06
C LYS A 316 -20.41 15.24 -1.57
N LEU A 317 -20.97 14.27 -2.30
CA LEU A 317 -22.32 14.34 -2.87
C LEU A 317 -23.39 14.02 -1.83
N LYS A 318 -23.07 13.19 -0.84
CA LYS A 318 -23.99 12.81 0.23
C LYS A 318 -23.25 12.65 1.57
N PRO A 319 -22.92 13.76 2.24
CA PRO A 319 -22.18 13.75 3.51
C PRO A 319 -22.88 12.88 4.57
N GLY A 320 -22.11 12.15 5.37
CA GLY A 320 -22.64 11.25 6.41
C GLY A 320 -23.04 9.85 5.90
N TRP A 321 -23.34 9.69 4.61
CA TRP A 321 -23.84 8.41 4.09
C TRP A 321 -22.74 7.39 3.84
N PHE A 322 -21.51 7.86 3.62
CA PHE A 322 -20.33 7.06 3.30
C PHE A 322 -19.33 7.02 4.47
N ASP A 323 -19.77 7.29 5.71
CA ASP A 323 -18.88 7.42 6.86
C ASP A 323 -18.12 6.14 7.20
N LEU A 324 -18.74 4.98 6.98
CA LEU A 324 -18.13 3.67 7.24
C LEU A 324 -17.62 2.98 5.98
N ALA A 325 -18.31 3.16 4.85
CA ALA A 325 -18.05 2.39 3.64
C ALA A 325 -18.28 3.20 2.35
N GLY A 326 -17.42 2.99 1.37
CA GLY A 326 -17.57 3.51 0.01
C GLY A 326 -17.12 4.95 -0.19
N HIS A 327 -16.46 5.58 0.79
CA HIS A 327 -15.86 6.90 0.61
C HIS A 327 -14.59 6.85 -0.24
N SER A 328 -14.24 7.98 -0.85
CA SER A 328 -13.18 8.11 -1.85
C SER A 328 -11.85 7.47 -1.47
N HIS A 329 -11.42 7.65 -0.21
CA HIS A 329 -10.17 7.09 0.31
C HIS A 329 -10.14 5.55 0.29
N GLN A 330 -11.26 4.90 0.61
CA GLN A 330 -11.37 3.43 0.52
C GLN A 330 -11.32 2.96 -0.94
N ILE A 331 -11.99 3.68 -1.84
CA ILE A 331 -11.97 3.39 -3.27
C ILE A 331 -10.54 3.52 -3.81
N PHE A 332 -9.83 4.58 -3.39
CA PHE A 332 -8.42 4.78 -3.72
C PHE A 332 -7.56 3.60 -3.27
N HIS A 333 -7.70 3.13 -2.02
CA HIS A 333 -6.95 1.97 -1.51
C HIS A 333 -7.18 0.71 -2.37
N ILE A 334 -8.43 0.42 -2.72
CA ILE A 334 -8.76 -0.73 -3.56
C ILE A 334 -8.07 -0.59 -4.93
N LEU A 335 -8.18 0.57 -5.57
CA LEU A 335 -7.59 0.80 -6.89
C LEU A 335 -6.06 0.77 -6.86
N VAL A 336 -5.43 1.14 -5.75
CA VAL A 336 -3.98 0.97 -5.56
C VAL A 336 -3.59 -0.50 -5.60
N VAL A 337 -4.32 -1.37 -4.88
CA VAL A 337 -4.07 -2.83 -4.90
C VAL A 337 -4.31 -3.41 -6.30
N MET A 338 -5.39 -3.01 -6.98
CA MET A 338 -5.67 -3.48 -8.35
C MET A 338 -4.60 -3.03 -9.35
N GLY A 339 -4.12 -1.77 -9.24
CA GLY A 339 -3.01 -1.25 -10.03
C GLY A 339 -1.74 -2.06 -9.84
N ALA A 340 -1.37 -2.34 -8.60
CA ALA A 340 -0.21 -3.16 -8.28
C ALA A 340 -0.34 -4.60 -8.82
N LEU A 341 -1.54 -5.19 -8.79
CA LEU A 341 -1.79 -6.52 -9.36
C LEU A 341 -1.67 -6.54 -10.90
N ALA A 342 -2.18 -5.50 -11.58
CA ALA A 342 -2.00 -5.36 -13.01
C ALA A 342 -0.50 -5.28 -13.38
N HIS A 343 0.27 -4.50 -12.61
CA HIS A 343 1.72 -4.39 -12.79
C HIS A 343 2.47 -5.69 -12.49
N TYR A 344 2.04 -6.44 -11.47
CA TYR A 344 2.55 -7.78 -11.22
C TYR A 344 2.30 -8.72 -12.43
N GLY A 345 1.12 -8.64 -13.03
CA GLY A 345 0.79 -9.35 -14.28
C GLY A 345 1.74 -8.99 -15.42
N ALA A 346 1.98 -7.70 -15.67
CA ALA A 346 2.98 -7.25 -16.65
C ALA A 346 4.38 -7.81 -16.37
N SER A 347 4.79 -7.80 -15.09
CA SER A 347 6.10 -8.31 -14.64
C SER A 347 6.29 -9.81 -14.93
N LEU A 348 5.24 -10.62 -14.79
CA LEU A 348 5.29 -12.04 -15.14
C LEU A 348 5.42 -12.25 -16.65
N VAL A 349 4.73 -11.44 -17.47
CA VAL A 349 4.85 -11.52 -18.94
C VAL A 349 6.27 -11.14 -19.39
N PHE A 350 6.89 -10.14 -18.76
CA PHE A 350 8.29 -9.80 -19.01
C PHE A 350 9.24 -10.96 -18.69
N LEU A 351 9.01 -11.62 -17.55
CA LEU A 351 9.79 -12.77 -17.12
C LEU A 351 9.67 -13.95 -18.09
N GLU A 352 8.46 -14.30 -18.49
CA GLU A 352 8.21 -15.40 -19.44
C GLU A 352 8.89 -15.16 -20.79
N TRP A 353 8.81 -13.93 -21.31
CA TRP A 353 9.48 -13.58 -22.56
C TRP A 353 11.00 -13.75 -22.46
N ARG A 354 11.57 -13.34 -21.32
CA ARG A 354 13.01 -13.33 -21.09
C ARG A 354 13.59 -14.72 -20.80
N ASP A 355 12.79 -15.63 -20.24
CA ASP A 355 13.13 -17.06 -20.10
C ASP A 355 13.45 -17.71 -21.44
N ARG A 356 12.77 -17.28 -22.51
CA ARG A 356 12.93 -17.85 -23.85
C ARG A 356 13.92 -17.10 -24.74
N HIS A 357 14.30 -15.86 -24.38
CA HIS A 357 15.10 -14.98 -25.24
C HIS A 357 16.17 -14.22 -24.44
N SER A 358 17.36 -14.80 -24.33
CA SER A 358 18.52 -14.10 -23.79
C SER A 358 19.07 -13.06 -24.79
N CYS A 359 19.92 -12.17 -24.27
CA CYS A 359 20.96 -11.56 -25.07
C CYS A 359 22.11 -12.60 -25.22
#